data_AF-A0A953AHL1-F1
#
_entry.id   AF-A0A953AHL1-F1
#
_cell.length_a   1.000
_cell.length_b   1.000
_cell.length_c   1.000
_cell.angle_alpha   90.00
_cell.angle_beta   90.00
_cell.angle_gamma   90.00
#
_symmetry.space_group_name_H-M   'P 1'
#
loop_
_entity.id
_entity.type
_entity.pdbx_description
1 polymer ?
#
loop_
_entity_poly.entity_id
_entity_poly.type
_entity_poly.pdbx_seq_one_letter_code
_entity_poly.pdbx_strand_id
1 'polypeptide(L)'
;MRHLIALDAQNVLRRLRARAEEMVSLFSRLRDRTPMIETARTWFLTITFSELSLLEPAEQKAVNAFYDALDELRWYLQYTEDMPGQVQTRLSQLLRALEEQHRALTLAIGHPDAEGARVVDAEVVRKKAAR
;
A
#
# COMPACT_ATOMS: atom_id res chain seq x y z
N MET A 1 0.77 14.32 -6.37
CA MET A 1 1.02 13.79 -5.02
C MET A 1 0.02 12.70 -4.63
N ARG A 2 -1.29 12.99 -4.54
CA ARG A 2 -2.35 12.00 -4.22
C ARG A 2 -2.19 10.66 -4.94
N HIS A 3 -2.07 10.69 -6.27
CA HIS A 3 -1.86 9.48 -7.07
C HIS A 3 -0.59 8.68 -6.68
N LEU A 4 0.53 9.35 -6.38
CA LEU A 4 1.77 8.70 -5.96
C LEU A 4 1.64 8.05 -4.57
N ILE A 5 0.93 8.72 -3.65
CA ILE A 5 0.63 8.16 -2.33
C ILE A 5 -0.27 6.92 -2.48
N ALA A 6 -1.32 7.00 -3.30
CA ALA A 6 -2.21 5.88 -3.57
C ALA A 6 -1.46 4.69 -4.19
N LEU A 7 -0.55 4.94 -5.14
CA LEU A 7 0.30 3.92 -5.74
C LEU A 7 1.27 3.28 -4.75
N ASP A 8 1.94 4.07 -3.91
CA ASP A 8 2.86 3.53 -2.90
C ASP A 8 2.12 2.64 -1.90
N ALA A 9 1.01 3.14 -1.35
CA ALA A 9 0.16 2.41 -0.41
C ALA A 9 -0.33 1.07 -1.00
N GLN A 10 -0.85 1.09 -2.23
CA GLN A 10 -1.30 -0.11 -2.95
C GLN A 10 -0.14 -1.09 -3.19
N ASN A 11 1.04 -0.59 -3.56
CA ASN A 11 2.19 -1.43 -3.84
C ASN A 11 2.76 -2.10 -2.59
N VAL A 12 2.86 -1.37 -1.47
CA VAL A 12 3.24 -1.95 -0.17
C VAL A 12 2.27 -3.05 0.21
N LEU A 13 0.97 -2.78 0.15
CA LEU A 13 -0.05 -3.73 0.56
C LEU A 13 -0.04 -5.00 -0.33
N ARG A 14 0.10 -4.81 -1.65
CA ARG A 14 0.23 -5.91 -2.61
C ARG A 14 1.44 -6.80 -2.29
N ARG A 15 2.60 -6.21 -1.99
CA ARG A 15 3.82 -6.96 -1.63
C ARG A 15 3.64 -7.73 -0.32
N LEU A 16 3.11 -7.07 0.72
CA LEU A 16 2.87 -7.69 2.03
C LEU A 16 1.94 -8.90 1.92
N ARG A 17 0.81 -8.75 1.20
CA ARG A 17 -0.13 -9.85 0.95
C ARG A 17 0.51 -11.01 0.20
N ALA A 18 1.21 -10.72 -0.90
CA ALA A 18 1.79 -11.76 -1.75
C ALA A 18 2.91 -12.56 -1.06
N ARG A 19 3.56 -11.99 -0.04
CA ARG A 19 4.74 -12.58 0.61
C ARG A 19 4.53 -12.90 2.09
N ALA A 20 3.32 -12.77 2.63
CA ALA A 20 3.05 -12.91 4.06
C ALA A 20 3.60 -14.23 4.64
N GLU A 21 3.24 -15.36 4.03
CA GLU A 21 3.68 -16.69 4.46
C GLU A 21 5.19 -16.91 4.22
N GLU A 22 5.69 -16.47 3.06
CA GLU A 22 7.10 -16.61 2.69
C GLU A 22 8.02 -15.86 3.67
N MET A 23 7.64 -14.64 4.07
CA MET A 23 8.37 -13.84 5.05
C MET A 23 8.53 -14.59 6.38
N VAL A 24 7.45 -15.16 6.92
CA VAL A 24 7.48 -15.89 8.19
C VAL A 24 8.28 -17.19 8.06
N SER A 25 8.17 -17.89 6.93
CA SER A 25 8.97 -19.08 6.62
C SER A 25 10.47 -18.77 6.60
N LEU A 26 10.87 -17.69 5.93
CA LEU A 26 12.26 -17.23 5.88
C LEU A 26 12.78 -16.81 7.27
N PHE A 27 11.99 -16.06 8.03
CA PHE A 27 12.35 -15.67 9.40
C PHE A 27 12.53 -16.88 10.31
N SER A 28 11.65 -17.88 10.22
CA SER A 28 11.75 -19.12 11.00
C SER A 28 13.06 -19.86 10.73
N ARG A 29 13.47 -19.93 9.45
CA ARG A 29 14.64 -20.69 9.00
C ARG A 29 15.96 -19.95 9.19
N LEU A 30 15.99 -18.67 8.85
CA LEU A 30 17.22 -17.89 8.73
C LEU A 30 17.43 -16.94 9.92
N ARG A 31 16.36 -16.67 10.70
CA ARG A 31 16.31 -15.59 11.70
C ARG A 31 16.66 -14.21 11.15
N ASP A 32 16.61 -14.08 9.83
CA ASP A 32 16.82 -12.84 9.10
C ASP A 32 15.50 -12.09 8.95
N ARG A 33 15.53 -10.80 9.31
CA ARG A 33 14.38 -9.88 9.23
C ARG A 33 14.40 -9.07 7.94
N THR A 34 15.49 -9.07 7.19
CA THR A 34 15.65 -8.30 5.95
C THR A 34 14.49 -8.52 4.96
N PRO A 35 14.04 -9.77 4.68
CA PRO A 35 12.92 -9.98 3.76
C PRO A 35 11.60 -9.36 4.22
N MET A 36 11.37 -9.32 5.54
CA MET A 36 10.20 -8.70 6.15
C MET A 36 10.21 -7.18 5.98
N ILE A 37 11.35 -6.56 6.29
CA ILE A 37 11.52 -5.10 6.24
C ILE A 37 11.51 -4.57 4.81
N GLU A 38 12.18 -5.26 3.89
CA GLU A 38 12.21 -4.88 2.48
C GLU A 38 10.83 -5.01 1.82
N THR A 39 10.04 -5.99 2.22
CA THR A 39 8.66 -6.13 1.74
C THR A 39 7.79 -4.95 2.17
N ALA A 40 8.00 -4.45 3.38
CA ALA A 40 7.30 -3.30 3.97
C ALA A 40 7.91 -1.92 3.60
N ARG A 41 8.89 -1.86 2.69
CA ARG A 41 9.51 -0.60 2.23
C ARG A 41 8.47 0.32 1.58
N THR A 42 8.51 1.61 1.89
CA THR A 42 7.64 2.66 1.34
C THR A 42 8.47 3.88 0.93
N TRP A 43 8.01 4.63 -0.07
CA TRP A 43 8.57 5.94 -0.43
C TRP A 43 8.01 7.09 0.40
N PHE A 44 7.02 6.87 1.25
CA PHE A 44 6.44 7.91 2.09
C PHE A 44 7.47 8.60 2.99
N LEU A 45 8.50 7.87 3.42
CA LEU A 45 9.60 8.41 4.23
C LEU A 45 10.44 9.46 3.51
N THR A 46 10.28 9.63 2.19
CA THR A 46 10.97 10.67 1.41
C THR A 46 10.10 11.90 1.16
N ILE A 47 8.83 11.90 1.57
CA ILE A 47 7.91 13.02 1.40
C ILE A 47 8.16 14.07 2.50
N THR A 48 8.16 15.34 2.10
CA THR A 48 8.36 16.47 3.01
C THR A 48 7.05 16.97 3.62
N PHE A 49 7.13 17.63 4.79
CA PHE A 49 5.97 18.26 5.41
C PHE A 49 5.28 19.28 4.48
N SER A 50 6.05 20.03 3.70
CA SER A 50 5.52 21.00 2.72
C SER A 50 4.72 20.35 1.59
N GLU A 51 5.04 19.11 1.23
CA GLU A 51 4.26 18.37 0.23
C GLU A 51 2.96 17.83 0.82
N LEU A 52 2.99 17.40 2.08
CA LEU A 52 1.80 16.94 2.80
C LEU A 52 0.82 18.08 3.10
N SER A 53 1.30 19.30 3.32
CA SER A 53 0.43 20.46 3.57
C SER A 53 -0.43 20.87 2.38
N LEU A 54 -0.18 20.32 1.19
CA LEU A 54 -1.00 20.54 -0.02
C LEU A 54 -2.26 19.64 -0.07
N LEU A 55 -2.36 18.67 0.82
CA LEU A 55 -3.53 17.81 0.97
C LEU A 55 -4.58 18.52 1.83
N GLU A 56 -5.85 18.21 1.59
CA GLU A 56 -6.93 18.67 2.47
C GLU A 56 -6.83 18.00 3.85
N PRO A 57 -7.32 18.62 4.94
CA PRO A 57 -7.18 18.06 6.29
C PRO A 57 -7.69 16.62 6.43
N ALA A 58 -8.77 16.26 5.73
CA ALA A 58 -9.31 14.90 5.72
C ALA A 58 -8.36 13.90 5.04
N GLU A 59 -7.70 14.31 3.97
CA GLU A 59 -6.72 13.52 3.25
C GLU A 59 -5.43 13.36 4.05
N GLN A 60 -4.94 14.44 4.67
CA GLN A 60 -3.79 14.40 5.58
C GLN A 60 -4.01 13.37 6.69
N LYS A 61 -5.20 13.39 7.31
CA LYS A 61 -5.58 12.44 8.36
C LYS A 61 -5.57 10.99 7.85
N ALA A 62 -6.13 10.75 6.65
CA ALA A 62 -6.18 9.41 6.08
C ALA A 62 -4.78 8.89 5.68
N VAL A 63 -3.95 9.76 5.11
CA VAL A 63 -2.54 9.46 4.79
C VAL A 63 -1.78 9.11 6.06
N ASN A 64 -1.87 9.96 7.09
CA ASN A 64 -1.19 9.72 8.37
C ASN A 64 -1.63 8.39 9.00
N ALA A 65 -2.94 8.12 9.07
CA ALA A 65 -3.45 6.88 9.64
C ALA A 65 -2.96 5.61 8.92
N PHE A 66 -2.87 5.64 7.58
CA PHE A 66 -2.32 4.51 6.82
C PHE A 66 -0.82 4.30 7.11
N TYR A 67 -0.02 5.36 7.08
CA TYR A 67 1.42 5.23 7.28
C TYR A 67 1.82 4.99 8.73
N ASP A 68 1.01 5.42 9.71
CA ASP A 68 1.17 5.03 11.11
C ASP A 68 0.92 3.53 11.30
N ALA A 69 -0.13 2.98 10.68
CA ALA A 69 -0.41 1.54 10.73
C ALA A 69 0.70 0.73 10.02
N LEU A 70 1.26 1.26 8.94
CA LEU A 70 2.41 0.65 8.27
C LEU A 70 3.67 0.70 9.15
N ASP A 71 3.88 1.81 9.87
CA ASP A 71 5.01 1.95 10.79
C ASP A 71 4.89 0.99 11.97
N GLU A 72 3.71 0.83 12.57
CA GLU A 72 3.47 -0.19 13.62
C GLU A 72 3.81 -1.60 13.11
N LEU A 73 3.38 -1.94 11.89
CA LEU A 73 3.72 -3.22 11.27
C LEU A 73 5.22 -3.36 11.08
N ARG A 74 5.90 -2.33 10.55
CA ARG A 74 7.36 -2.34 10.34
C ARG A 74 8.13 -2.48 11.65
N TRP A 75 7.71 -1.74 12.68
CA TRP A 75 8.30 -1.80 14.01
C TRP A 75 8.21 -3.21 14.59
N TYR A 76 7.03 -3.82 14.51
CA TYR A 76 6.83 -5.19 14.95
C TYR A 76 7.76 -6.17 14.20
N LEU A 77 7.80 -6.10 12.87
CA LEU A 77 8.67 -6.98 12.06
C LEU A 77 10.16 -6.79 12.36
N GLN A 78 10.56 -5.57 12.71
CA GLN A 78 11.96 -5.25 13.00
C GLN A 78 12.42 -5.79 14.36
N TYR A 79 11.56 -5.71 15.38
CA TYR A 79 11.99 -5.89 16.77
C TYR A 79 11.32 -7.06 17.49
N THR A 80 10.38 -7.76 16.86
CA THR A 80 9.72 -8.89 17.52
C THR A 80 10.71 -10.00 17.90
N GLU A 81 10.47 -10.57 19.08
CA GLU A 81 11.11 -11.77 19.61
C GLU A 81 10.17 -12.99 19.55
N ASP A 82 8.99 -12.81 18.95
CA ASP A 82 7.95 -13.81 18.91
C ASP A 82 8.37 -15.05 18.10
N MET A 83 7.81 -16.19 18.50
CA MET A 83 7.94 -17.43 17.75
C MET A 83 7.19 -17.33 16.41
N PRO A 84 7.61 -18.04 15.34
CA PRO A 84 7.03 -17.88 14.01
C PRO A 84 5.50 -17.98 13.92
N GLY A 85 4.87 -18.87 14.70
CA GLY A 85 3.41 -18.97 14.74
C GLY A 85 2.71 -17.73 15.35
N GLN A 86 3.33 -17.11 16.34
CA GLN A 86 2.87 -15.84 16.92
C GLN A 86 3.10 -14.70 15.92
N VAL A 87 4.24 -14.67 15.24
CA VAL A 87 4.51 -13.71 14.14
C VAL A 87 3.46 -13.82 13.04
N GLN A 88 3.13 -15.03 12.57
CA GLN A 88 2.08 -15.24 11.56
C GLN A 88 0.73 -14.65 12.00
N THR A 89 0.36 -14.89 13.26
CA THR A 89 -0.91 -14.43 13.83
C THR A 89 -0.94 -12.91 13.93
N ARG A 90 0.12 -12.31 14.50
CA ARG A 90 0.21 -10.85 14.69
C ARG A 90 0.35 -10.12 13.36
N LEU A 91 1.14 -10.64 12.42
CA LEU A 91 1.23 -10.12 11.05
C LEU A 91 -0.13 -10.11 10.37
N SER A 92 -0.93 -11.17 10.51
CA SER A 92 -2.27 -11.23 9.91
C SER A 92 -3.20 -10.15 10.48
N GLN A 93 -3.12 -9.88 11.79
CA GLN A 93 -3.89 -8.82 12.44
C GLN A 93 -3.46 -7.43 11.96
N LEU A 94 -2.15 -7.17 11.96
CA LEU A 94 -1.58 -5.89 11.52
C LEU A 94 -1.86 -5.63 10.04
N LEU A 95 -1.76 -6.67 9.19
CA LEU A 95 -2.10 -6.57 7.78
C LEU A 95 -3.58 -6.23 7.58
N ARG A 96 -4.49 -6.87 8.34
CA ARG A 96 -5.92 -6.53 8.28
C ARG A 96 -6.19 -5.07 8.69
N ALA A 97 -5.56 -4.59 9.76
CA ALA A 97 -5.69 -3.19 10.17
C ALA A 97 -5.17 -2.24 9.09
N LEU A 98 -4.02 -2.55 8.47
CA LEU A 98 -3.45 -1.79 7.36
C LEU A 98 -4.38 -1.79 6.13
N GLU A 99 -5.04 -2.90 5.82
CA GLU A 99 -6.03 -2.98 4.75
C GLU A 99 -7.25 -2.08 5.00
N GLU A 100 -7.70 -1.99 6.24
CA GLU A 100 -8.79 -1.11 6.64
C GLU A 100 -8.38 0.36 6.45
N GLN A 101 -7.17 0.74 6.86
CA GLN A 101 -6.63 2.08 6.61
C GLN A 101 -6.44 2.36 5.12
N HIS A 102 -6.03 1.38 4.32
CA HIS A 102 -5.89 1.51 2.87
C HIS A 102 -7.23 1.85 2.20
N ARG A 103 -8.33 1.22 2.64
CA ARG A 103 -9.68 1.53 2.14
C ARG A 103 -10.06 2.96 2.49
N ALA A 104 -9.83 3.38 3.73
CA ALA A 104 -10.10 4.77 4.16
C ALA A 104 -9.27 5.79 3.36
N LEU A 105 -7.98 5.50 3.15
CA LEU A 105 -7.09 6.29 2.32
C LEU A 105 -7.62 6.41 0.89
N THR A 106 -7.95 5.29 0.26
CA THR A 106 -8.47 5.23 -1.12
C THR A 106 -9.75 6.05 -1.28
N LEU A 107 -10.63 6.02 -0.29
CA LEU A 107 -11.84 6.86 -0.28
C LEU A 107 -11.53 8.35 -0.16
N ALA A 108 -10.48 8.72 0.58
CA ALA A 108 -10.10 10.11 0.79
C ALA A 108 -9.35 10.73 -0.40
N ILE A 109 -8.38 10.02 -0.99
CA ILE A 109 -7.47 10.58 -2.01
C ILE A 109 -7.65 10.00 -3.42
N GLY A 110 -8.55 9.01 -3.58
CA GLY A 110 -8.84 8.34 -4.85
C GLY A 110 -8.09 7.02 -5.06
N HIS A 111 -8.59 6.21 -5.99
CA HIS A 111 -7.98 4.93 -6.36
C HIS A 111 -6.72 5.14 -7.22
N PRO A 112 -5.65 4.34 -7.05
CA PRO A 112 -4.45 4.45 -7.87
C PRO A 112 -4.73 4.29 -9.37
N ASP A 113 -5.71 3.46 -9.73
CA ASP A 113 -6.10 3.20 -11.13
C ASP A 113 -7.06 4.25 -11.73
N ALA A 114 -7.37 5.33 -11.02
CA ALA A 114 -8.39 6.31 -11.44
C ALA A 114 -7.98 7.20 -12.64
N GLU A 115 -6.72 7.16 -13.11
CA GLU A 115 -6.29 7.86 -14.32
C GLU A 115 -5.71 6.89 -15.37
N GLY A 116 -6.60 6.45 -16.28
CA GLY A 116 -6.27 5.61 -17.42
C GLY A 116 -7.44 5.39 -18.40
N ALA A 117 -8.70 5.54 -17.95
CA ALA A 117 -9.84 5.55 -18.86
C ALA A 117 -10.04 6.94 -19.49
N ARG A 118 -9.18 7.30 -20.47
CA ARG A 118 -9.62 8.24 -21.51
C ARG A 118 -10.64 7.50 -22.37
N VAL A 119 -11.92 7.64 -22.06
CA VAL A 119 -12.97 7.38 -23.05
C VAL A 119 -12.82 8.46 -24.10
N VAL A 120 -12.09 8.16 -25.16
CA VAL A 120 -12.13 8.96 -26.38
C VAL A 120 -13.42 8.53 -27.07
N ASP A 121 -14.38 9.44 -27.22
CA ASP A 121 -15.55 9.21 -28.06
C ASP A 121 -15.08 8.81 -29.45
N ALA A 122 -15.04 7.51 -29.71
CA ALA A 122 -14.74 6.98 -31.03
C ALA A 122 -16.00 7.18 -31.87
N GLU A 123 -16.07 8.32 -32.56
CA GLU A 123 -17.00 8.48 -33.68
C GLU A 123 -16.78 7.33 -34.66
N VAL A 124 -17.75 6.42 -34.74
CA VAL A 124 -17.78 5.35 -35.73
C VAL A 124 -18.04 6.00 -37.09
N VAL A 125 -16.97 6.36 -37.81
CA VAL A 125 -17.05 6.71 -39.22
C VAL A 125 -17.46 5.45 -39.99
N ARG A 126 -18.76 5.33 -40.30
CA ARG A 126 -19.28 4.35 -41.26
C ARG A 126 -18.61 4.60 -42.61
N LYS A 127 -17.63 3.77 -42.99
CA LYS A 127 -17.22 3.63 -44.38
C LYS A 127 -18.36 2.99 -45.16
N LYS A 128 -19.05 3.79 -45.99
CA LYS A 128 -19.84 3.30 -47.11
C LYS A 128 -18.91 2.46 -48.00
N ALA A 129 -19.17 1.16 -48.09
CA ALA A 129 -18.63 0.34 -49.17
C ALA A 129 -19.47 0.60 -50.42
N ALA A 130 -18.82 1.13 -51.45
CA ALA A 130 -19.36 1.22 -52.78
C ALA A 130 -19.22 -0.14 -53.49
N ARG A 131 -20.34 -0.75 -53.91
CA ARG A 131 -20.54 -1.27 -55.27
C ARG A 131 -22.00 -1.65 -55.48
#